data_AF-A0A821A8B8-F1
#
_entry.id   AF-A0A821A8B8-F1
#
_cell.length_a   1.000
_cell.length_b   1.000
_cell.length_c   1.000
_cell.angle_alpha   90.00
_cell.angle_beta   90.00
_cell.angle_gamma   90.00
#
_symmetry.space_group_name_H-M   'P 1'
#
loop_
_entity.id
_entity.type
_entity.pdbx_description
1 polymer ?
#
loop_
_entity_poly.entity_id
_entity_poly.type
_entity_poly.pdbx_seq_one_letter_code
_entity_poly.pdbx_strand_id
1 'polypeptide(L)'
;MTIQLLAISSLFLIFWLPIAVTGLIQQFFYPTFLIDIQFNIFFYLIYFIQLFLPIVCLIFLPEVIKTVVDKISQWKQRNAICDATAIHNAPAVPT
;
A
#
# COMPACT_ATOMS: atom_id res chain seq x y z
N MET A 1 -9.56 -1.22 -14.42
CA MET A 1 -10.77 -1.33 -13.57
C MET A 1 -10.79 -2.62 -12.76
N THR A 2 -10.58 -3.80 -13.37
CA THR A 2 -10.55 -5.10 -12.66
C THR A 2 -9.49 -5.19 -11.56
N ILE A 3 -8.28 -4.66 -11.78
CA ILE A 3 -7.19 -4.71 -10.80
C ILE A 3 -7.50 -3.83 -9.57
N GLN A 4 -8.11 -2.66 -9.77
CA GLN A 4 -8.52 -1.78 -8.68
C GLN A 4 -9.62 -2.42 -7.84
N LEU A 5 -10.60 -3.06 -8.49
CA LEU A 5 -11.66 -3.80 -7.79
C LEU A 5 -11.10 -4.98 -7.00
N LEU A 6 -10.13 -5.70 -7.57
CA LEU A 6 -9.43 -6.80 -6.88
C LEU A 6 -8.64 -6.28 -5.66
N ALA A 7 -7.96 -5.14 -5.79
CA ALA A 7 -7.21 -4.52 -4.69
C ALA A 7 -8.12 -4.02 -3.55
N ILE A 8 -9.28 -3.45 -3.89
CA ILE A 8 -10.27 -3.06 -2.89
C ILE A 8 -10.86 -4.30 -2.21
N SER A 9 -11.20 -5.33 -2.99
CA SER A 9 -11.74 -6.58 -2.47
C SER A 9 -10.76 -7.28 -1.50
N SER A 10 -9.48 -7.37 -1.87
CA SER A 10 -8.47 -7.96 -0.99
C SER A 10 -8.23 -7.12 0.28
N LEU A 11 -8.26 -5.80 0.18
CA LEU A 11 -8.19 -4.89 1.33
C LEU A 11 -9.36 -5.18 2.29
N PHE A 12 -10.60 -5.22 1.79
CA PHE A 12 -11.74 -5.55 2.63
C PHE A 12 -11.58 -6.93 3.28
N LEU A 13 -11.19 -7.95 2.51
CA LEU A 13 -11.05 -9.31 3.01
C LEU A 13 -10.03 -9.40 4.15
N ILE A 14 -8.85 -8.79 4.02
CA ILE A 14 -7.80 -8.82 5.06
C ILE A 14 -8.26 -8.17 6.35
N PHE A 15 -8.91 -7.02 6.27
CA PHE A 15 -9.31 -6.27 7.46
C PHE A 15 -10.61 -6.83 8.10
N TRP A 16 -11.48 -7.48 7.33
CA TRP A 16 -12.69 -8.11 7.84
C TRP A 16 -12.49 -9.52 8.39
N LEU A 17 -11.52 -10.27 7.88
CA LEU A 17 -11.31 -11.67 8.26
C LEU A 17 -11.12 -11.86 9.79
N PRO A 18 -10.33 -11.03 10.51
CA PRO A 18 -10.20 -11.16 11.96
C PRO A 18 -11.54 -11.01 12.70
N ILE A 19 -12.41 -10.10 12.24
CA ILE A 19 -13.74 -9.85 12.82
C ILE A 19 -14.65 -11.05 12.56
N ALA A 20 -14.66 -11.56 11.33
CA ALA A 20 -15.48 -12.71 10.96
C ALA A 20 -15.06 -13.97 11.73
N VAL A 21 -13.75 -14.23 11.85
CA VAL A 21 -13.22 -15.39 12.58
C VAL A 21 -13.54 -15.27 14.08
N THR A 22 -13.31 -14.11 14.69
CA THR A 22 -13.63 -13.92 16.11
C THR A 22 -15.13 -14.02 16.39
N GLY A 23 -15.98 -13.45 15.53
CA GLY A 23 -17.44 -13.58 15.63
C GLY A 23 -17.92 -15.04 15.52
N LEU A 24 -17.34 -15.83 14.59
CA LEU A 24 -17.65 -17.26 14.48
C LEU A 24 -17.24 -18.02 15.75
N ILE A 25 -16.05 -17.75 16.30
CA ILE A 25 -15.59 -18.41 17.53
C ILE A 25 -16.50 -18.03 18.72
N GLN A 26 -16.91 -16.77 18.82
CA GLN A 26 -17.83 -16.32 19.87
C GLN A 26 -19.19 -16.99 19.79
N GLN A 27 -19.70 -17.21 18.58
CA GLN A 27 -21.02 -17.82 18.37
C GLN A 27 -21.02 -19.33 18.65
N PHE A 28 -19.95 -20.06 18.30
CA PHE A 28 -19.93 -21.52 18.37
C PHE A 28 -19.21 -22.09 19.60
N PHE A 29 -18.26 -21.38 20.20
CA PHE A 29 -17.40 -21.93 21.25
C PHE A 29 -17.50 -21.17 22.56
N TYR A 30 -17.27 -19.85 22.55
CA TYR A 30 -17.18 -19.09 23.79
C TYR A 30 -17.52 -17.60 23.62
N PRO A 31 -18.64 -17.11 24.19
CA PRO A 31 -19.19 -15.79 23.89
C PRO A 31 -18.30 -14.62 24.36
N THR A 32 -17.44 -14.84 25.36
CA THR A 32 -16.51 -13.82 25.87
C THR A 32 -15.12 -13.87 25.23
N PHE A 33 -14.90 -14.77 24.27
CA PHE A 33 -13.59 -14.91 23.63
C PHE A 33 -13.19 -13.63 22.89
N LEU A 34 -12.07 -13.02 23.29
CA LEU A 34 -11.48 -11.84 22.66
C LEU A 34 -12.41 -10.61 22.55
N ILE A 35 -13.45 -10.52 23.38
CA ILE A 35 -14.44 -9.43 23.26
C ILE A 35 -13.78 -8.05 23.44
N ASP A 36 -12.90 -7.89 24.43
CA ASP A 36 -12.19 -6.63 24.67
C ASP A 36 -11.28 -6.21 23.52
N ILE A 37 -10.64 -7.19 22.87
CA ILE A 37 -9.76 -6.96 21.71
C ILE A 37 -10.59 -6.66 20.46
N GLN A 38 -11.76 -7.29 20.30
CA GLN A 38 -12.64 -6.99 19.18
C GLN A 38 -13.18 -5.56 19.24
N PHE A 39 -13.61 -5.11 20.41
CA PHE A 39 -14.10 -3.75 20.58
C PHE A 39 -13.00 -2.69 20.48
N ASN A 40 -11.80 -2.95 21.01
CA ASN A 40 -10.72 -1.95 21.05
C ASN A 40 -9.74 -2.00 19.87
N ILE A 41 -9.68 -3.09 19.10
CA ILE A 41 -8.70 -3.22 18.02
C ILE A 41 -9.41 -3.51 16.69
N PHE A 42 -10.27 -4.53 16.65
CA PHE A 42 -10.88 -4.94 15.38
C PHE A 42 -11.87 -3.91 14.81
N PHE A 43 -12.65 -3.21 15.64
CA PHE A 43 -13.45 -2.09 15.12
C PHE A 43 -12.59 -0.92 14.64
N TYR A 44 -11.47 -0.64 15.29
CA TYR A 44 -10.55 0.40 14.85
C TYR A 44 -9.92 0.08 13.48
N LEU A 45 -9.61 -1.19 13.23
CA LEU A 45 -9.13 -1.69 11.93
C LEU A 45 -10.09 -1.37 10.76
N ILE A 46 -11.40 -1.33 10.99
CA ILE A 46 -12.37 -0.99 9.94
C ILE A 46 -12.22 0.47 9.49
N TYR A 47 -11.93 1.39 10.42
CA TYR A 47 -11.72 2.79 10.05
C TYR A 47 -10.48 3.00 9.19
N PHE A 48 -9.45 2.14 9.33
CA PHE A 48 -8.31 2.16 8.43
C PHE A 48 -8.69 1.79 6.99
N ILE A 49 -9.65 0.90 6.77
CA ILE A 49 -10.16 0.61 5.42
C ILE A 49 -10.66 1.90 4.77
N GLN A 50 -11.45 2.69 5.51
CA GLN A 50 -12.00 3.94 5.01
C GLN A 50 -10.92 4.97 4.68
N LEU A 51 -9.82 4.98 5.45
CA LEU A 51 -8.67 5.83 5.20
C LEU A 51 -7.86 5.40 3.96
N PHE A 52 -7.69 4.09 3.76
CA PHE A 52 -6.93 3.54 2.64
C PHE A 52 -7.73 3.53 1.33
N LEU A 53 -9.05 3.47 1.38
CA LEU A 53 -9.92 3.46 0.20
C LEU A 53 -9.63 4.60 -0.81
N PRO A 54 -9.59 5.89 -0.41
CA PRO A 54 -9.27 6.96 -1.34
C PRO A 54 -7.84 6.86 -1.88
N ILE A 55 -6.89 6.40 -1.06
CA ILE A 55 -5.48 6.24 -1.46
C ILE A 55 -5.36 5.16 -2.54
N VAL A 56 -6.00 4.01 -2.34
CA VAL A 56 -6.02 2.92 -3.34
C VAL A 56 -6.69 3.40 -4.62
N CYS A 57 -7.83 4.08 -4.54
CA CYS A 57 -8.49 4.64 -5.72
C CYS A 57 -7.61 5.65 -6.47
N LEU A 58 -6.88 6.51 -5.76
CA LEU A 58 -6.05 7.56 -6.35
C LEU A 58 -4.77 7.00 -6.99
N ILE A 59 -4.15 5.97 -6.39
CA ILE A 59 -3.00 5.26 -6.97
C ILE A 59 -3.39 4.53 -8.25
N PHE A 60 -4.59 3.95 -8.32
CA PHE A 60 -5.07 3.24 -9.51
C PHE A 60 -5.64 4.15 -10.60
N LEU A 61 -5.67 5.47 -10.36
CA LEU A 61 -6.11 6.43 -11.35
C LEU A 61 -5.06 6.53 -12.48
N PRO A 62 -5.45 6.32 -13.76
CA PRO A 62 -4.48 6.24 -14.86
C PRO A 62 -3.64 7.52 -15.04
N GLU A 63 -4.19 8.69 -14.71
CA GLU A 63 -3.48 9.97 -14.77
C GLU A 63 -2.36 10.08 -13.72
N VAL A 64 -2.59 9.56 -12.52
CA VAL A 64 -1.60 9.55 -11.44
C VAL A 64 -0.48 8.57 -11.78
N ILE A 65 -0.83 7.37 -12.25
CA ILE A 65 0.16 6.38 -12.70
C ILE A 65 1.03 6.97 -13.81
N LYS A 66 0.42 7.61 -14.81
CA LYS A 66 1.16 8.23 -15.92
C LYS A 66 2.13 9.30 -15.41
N THR A 67 1.66 10.17 -14.53
CA THR A 67 2.49 11.23 -13.92
C THR A 67 3.65 10.65 -13.11
N VAL A 68 3.41 9.59 -12.33
CA VAL A 68 4.44 8.91 -11.53
C VAL A 68 5.47 8.24 -12.44
N VAL A 69 5.02 7.52 -13.47
CA VAL A 69 5.91 6.85 -14.45
C VAL A 69 6.75 7.87 -15.20
N ASP A 70 6.16 8.97 -15.67
CA ASP A 70 6.88 10.04 -16.35
C ASP A 70 7.94 10.66 -15.43
N LYS A 71 7.59 10.92 -14.16
CA LYS A 71 8.52 11.49 -13.19
C LYS A 71 9.66 10.53 -12.83
N ILE A 72 9.38 9.23 -12.74
CA ILE A 72 10.40 8.18 -12.52
C ILE A 72 11.33 8.08 -13.73
N SER A 73 10.79 8.12 -14.95
CA SER A 73 11.57 8.10 -16.19
C SER A 73 12.51 9.31 -16.27
N GLN A 74 12.00 10.50 -15.95
CA GLN A 74 12.81 11.72 -15.88
C GLN A 74 13.89 11.63 -14.79
N TRP A 75 13.57 11.09 -13.61
CA TRP A 75 14.55 10.86 -12.55
C TRP A 75 15.66 9.91 -12.98
N LYS A 76 15.30 8.82 -13.66
CA LYS A 76 16.27 7.85 -14.18
C LYS A 76 17.20 8.47 -15.23
N GLN A 77 16.65 9.30 -16.14
CA GLN A 77 17.46 10.04 -17.10
C GLN A 77 18.41 11.03 -16.40
N ARG A 78 17.94 11.77 -15.39
CA ARG A 78 18.79 12.70 -14.63
C ARG A 78 19.94 11.97 -13.92
N ASN A 79 19.66 10.84 -13.30
CA ASN A 79 20.69 10.04 -12.63
C ASN A 79 21.73 9.50 -13.63
N ALA A 80 21.29 9.02 -14.81
CA ALA A 80 22.20 8.57 -15.85
C ALA A 80 23.12 9.69 -16.39
N ILE A 81 22.59 10.93 -16.49
CA ILE A 81 23.39 12.10 -16.90
C ILE A 81 24.41 12.45 -15.80
N CYS A 82 24.01 12.42 -14.52
CA CYS A 82 24.92 12.67 -13.38
C CYS A 82 26.04 11.62 -13.29
N ASP A 83 25.74 10.34 -13.51
CA ASP A 83 26.77 9.28 -13.56
C ASP A 83 27.73 9.50 -14.73
N ALA A 84 27.22 9.83 -15.92
CA ALA A 84 28.05 10.09 -17.09
C ALA A 84 28.99 11.31 -16.90
N THR A 85 28.52 12.36 -16.20
CA THR A 85 29.35 13.53 -15.88
C THR A 85 30.32 13.27 -14.73
N ALA A 86 29.98 12.41 -13.77
CA ALA A 86 30.90 11.98 -12.71
C ALA A 86 32.08 11.17 -13.27
N ILE A 87 31.83 10.33 -14.27
CA ILE A 87 32.89 9.56 -14.97
C ILE A 87 33.77 10.49 -15.82
N HIS A 88 33.20 11.50 -16.48
CA HIS A 88 33.97 12.45 -17.29
C HIS A 88 34.83 13.40 -16.44
N ASN A 89 34.37 13.76 -15.24
CA ASN A 89 35.09 14.65 -14.31
C ASN A 89 35.97 13.88 -13.30
N ALA A 90 36.12 12.56 -13.43
CA ALA A 90 37.07 11.81 -12.62
C ALA A 90 38.48 12.37 -12.90
N PRO A 91 39.17 12.95 -11.89
CA PRO A 91 40.51 13.46 -12.09
C PRO A 91 41.38 12.28 -12.53
N ALA A 92 42.07 12.46 -13.66
CA ALA A 92 43.10 11.53 -14.11
C ALA A 92 44.09 11.38 -12.95
N VAL A 93 44.06 10.23 -12.28
CA VAL A 93 44.99 9.87 -11.22
C VAL A 93 46.38 9.88 -11.87
N PRO A 94 47.27 10.82 -11.51
CA PRO A 94 48.65 10.77 -11.95
C PRO A 94 49.28 9.55 -11.27
N THR A 95 49.88 8.71 -12.12
CA THR A 95 50.71 7.54 -11.81
C THR A 95 51.66 7.73 -10.65
#